data_AF-A0A954FYJ7-F1
#
_entry.id   AF-A0A954FYJ7-F1
#
_cell.length_a   1.000
_cell.length_b   1.000
_cell.length_c   1.000
_cell.angle_alpha   90.00
_cell.angle_beta   90.00
_cell.angle_gamma   90.00
#
_symmetry.space_group_name_H-M   'P 1'
#
loop_
_entity.id
_entity.type
_entity.pdbx_description
1 polymer ?
#
loop_
_entity_poly.entity_id
_entity_poly.type
_entity_poly.pdbx_seq_one_letter_code
_entity_poly.pdbx_strand_id
1 'polypeptide(L)'
;MEDYHKYLDPQTLAKVQNLDLAARQIVEGYVSGSHKSPFHGFSAEFAQHREYSVGDDLRYVDWKVYAKSDRYYLKQYEAETNFTCYLLLDCSESMRYRSASAALSKWEYGRLVAAALAYVVIKQQDAAGLCTVNNRVVDFLRPSSQPTHLKQIYYTMEHTEPSGESGLGKVFHELAERITRRSLIIIISDLFDDLDSVMLGLKHFRHRKHDVSLLQVIDPAEQDFPFQEPVLFKGLENLPEQM
;
A
#
# COMPACT_ATOMS: atom_id res chain seq x y z
N MET A 1 -24.76 6.07 18.54
CA MET A 1 -23.67 5.35 17.86
C MET A 1 -23.76 5.80 16.42
N GLU A 2 -22.85 6.68 15.98
CA GLU A 2 -22.86 7.16 14.60
C GLU A 2 -22.40 6.02 13.69
N ASP A 3 -23.17 5.71 12.66
CA ASP A 3 -22.86 4.66 11.69
C ASP A 3 -21.87 5.20 10.66
N TYR A 4 -20.58 5.07 10.98
CA TYR A 4 -19.49 5.59 10.16
C TYR A 4 -19.34 4.83 8.83
N HIS A 5 -19.97 3.66 8.66
CA HIS A 5 -19.94 2.89 7.40
C HIS A 5 -20.52 3.68 6.23
N LYS A 6 -21.47 4.59 6.48
CA LYS A 6 -22.05 5.46 5.45
C LYS A 6 -21.03 6.40 4.80
N TYR A 7 -19.98 6.78 5.51
CA TYR A 7 -18.91 7.64 4.97
C TYR A 7 -17.87 6.85 4.17
N LEU A 8 -17.82 5.53 4.33
CA LEU A 8 -16.97 4.61 3.58
C LEU A 8 -17.66 4.03 2.34
N ASP A 9 -18.97 4.27 2.19
CA ASP A 9 -19.71 3.90 0.99
C ASP A 9 -19.03 4.47 -0.26
N PRO A 10 -18.66 3.64 -1.25
CA PRO A 10 -18.10 4.11 -2.51
C PRO A 10 -18.93 5.22 -3.16
N GLN A 11 -20.26 5.24 -2.99
CA GLN A 11 -21.09 6.34 -3.51
C GLN A 11 -20.86 7.67 -2.79
N THR A 12 -20.56 7.64 -1.49
CA THR A 12 -20.20 8.82 -0.70
C THR A 12 -18.79 9.29 -1.06
N LEU A 13 -17.84 8.37 -1.17
CA LEU A 13 -16.45 8.67 -1.55
C LEU A 13 -16.35 9.20 -2.98
N ALA A 14 -17.17 8.70 -3.91
CA ALA A 14 -17.25 9.20 -5.28
C ALA A 14 -17.66 10.68 -5.38
N LYS A 15 -18.35 11.22 -4.36
CA LYS A 15 -18.73 12.64 -4.31
C LYS A 15 -17.57 13.51 -3.82
N VAL A 16 -16.55 12.93 -3.20
CA VAL A 16 -15.37 13.65 -2.72
C VAL A 16 -14.35 13.69 -3.85
N GLN A 17 -14.25 14.84 -4.53
CA GLN A 17 -13.31 15.01 -5.64
C GLN A 17 -11.84 15.06 -5.19
N ASN A 18 -11.57 15.35 -3.92
CA ASN A 18 -10.21 15.54 -3.41
C ASN A 18 -9.69 14.26 -2.73
N LEU A 19 -8.60 13.72 -3.25
CA LEU A 19 -8.03 12.45 -2.79
C LEU A 19 -7.50 12.52 -1.35
N ASP A 20 -6.97 13.66 -0.91
CA ASP A 20 -6.52 13.87 0.48
C ASP A 20 -7.70 13.80 1.46
N LEU A 21 -8.81 14.45 1.13
CA LEU A 21 -10.01 14.45 1.98
C LEU A 21 -10.65 13.07 2.04
N ALA A 22 -10.74 12.37 0.90
CA ALA A 22 -11.31 11.03 0.85
C ALA A 22 -10.46 10.02 1.65
N ALA A 23 -9.13 10.06 1.50
CA ALA A 23 -8.21 9.22 2.26
C ALA A 23 -8.32 9.47 3.77
N ARG A 24 -8.40 10.74 4.20
CA ARG A 24 -8.62 11.09 5.61
C ARG A 24 -9.93 10.56 6.15
N GLN A 25 -11.04 10.72 5.41
CA GLN A 25 -12.33 10.19 5.81
C GLN A 25 -12.31 8.67 5.98
N ILE A 26 -11.65 7.95 5.05
CA ILE A 26 -11.49 6.49 5.13
C ILE A 26 -10.79 6.10 6.43
N VAL A 27 -9.67 6.77 6.73
CA VAL A 27 -8.81 6.39 7.85
C VAL A 27 -9.38 6.85 9.19
N GLU A 28 -9.84 8.10 9.29
CA GLU A 28 -10.37 8.66 10.52
C GLU A 28 -11.72 8.03 10.90
N GLY A 29 -12.57 7.72 9.91
CA GLY A 29 -13.82 6.99 10.13
C GLY A 29 -13.60 5.54 10.62
N TYR A 30 -12.48 4.91 10.26
CA TYR A 30 -12.11 3.59 10.77
C TYR A 30 -11.49 3.65 12.17
N VAL A 31 -10.64 4.64 12.43
CA VAL A 31 -9.93 4.82 13.71
C VAL A 31 -10.85 5.27 14.85
N SER A 32 -11.95 5.98 14.55
CA SER A 32 -12.93 6.38 15.57
C SER A 32 -13.90 5.25 15.99
N GLY A 33 -14.07 4.21 15.16
CA GLY A 33 -15.10 3.18 15.33
C GLY A 33 -14.63 1.80 15.80
N SER A 34 -13.32 1.51 15.79
CA SER A 34 -12.80 0.18 16.13
C SER A 34 -11.99 0.21 17.41
N HIS A 35 -12.33 -0.65 18.36
CA HIS A 35 -11.46 -1.01 19.48
C HIS A 35 -10.03 -1.18 18.98
N LYS A 36 -9.07 -0.64 19.74
CA LYS A 36 -7.63 -0.78 19.51
C LYS A 36 -7.33 -2.13 18.88
N SER A 37 -6.66 -2.12 17.74
CA SER A 37 -5.99 -3.30 17.20
C SER A 37 -5.34 -4.09 18.35
N PRO A 38 -5.47 -5.42 18.41
CA PRO A 38 -4.74 -6.23 19.39
C PRO A 38 -3.22 -6.09 19.22
N PHE A 39 -2.76 -5.53 18.11
CA PHE A 39 -1.41 -5.04 17.94
C PHE A 39 -1.35 -3.59 18.41
N HIS A 40 -0.85 -3.41 19.64
CA HIS A 40 -0.40 -2.12 20.13
C HIS A 40 0.53 -1.48 19.09
N GLY A 41 0.15 -0.30 18.61
CA GLY A 41 1.09 0.60 17.96
C GLY A 41 2.25 0.85 18.92
N PHE A 42 3.45 0.65 18.43
CA PHE A 42 4.71 0.87 19.13
C PHE A 42 4.85 2.37 19.40
N SER A 43 4.37 2.82 20.56
CA SER A 43 4.67 4.14 21.09
C SER A 43 6.08 4.13 21.66
N ALA A 44 6.90 5.03 21.13
CA ALA A 44 8.28 5.26 21.52
C ALA A 44 8.39 5.69 22.99
N GLU A 45 8.89 4.81 23.86
CA GLU A 45 9.55 5.20 25.09
C GLU A 45 10.74 4.29 25.35
N PHE A 46 11.74 4.84 26.04
CA PHE A 46 12.89 4.15 26.60
C PHE A 46 12.49 2.77 27.18
N ALA A 47 12.92 1.67 26.55
CA ALA A 47 12.33 0.35 26.81
C ALA A 47 12.57 -0.16 28.24
N GLN A 48 13.83 -0.15 28.73
CA GLN A 48 14.22 -0.39 30.13
C GLN A 48 15.75 -0.49 30.25
N HIS A 49 16.26 -0.28 31.47
CA HIS A 49 17.61 -0.70 31.83
C HIS A 49 17.59 -2.18 32.21
N ARG A 50 18.33 -3.03 31.47
CA ARG A 50 18.57 -4.42 31.90
C ARG A 50 19.88 -4.49 32.67
N GLU A 51 19.90 -5.19 33.80
CA GLU A 51 21.14 -5.48 34.51
C GLU A 51 22.06 -6.33 33.61
N TYR A 52 23.34 -5.98 33.60
CA TYR A 52 24.37 -6.66 32.83
C TYR A 52 24.50 -8.12 33.28
N SER A 53 24.55 -9.04 32.33
CA SER A 53 24.89 -10.44 32.54
C SER A 53 26.20 -10.79 31.86
N VAL A 54 26.92 -11.77 32.41
CA VAL A 54 28.19 -12.23 31.86
C VAL A 54 27.98 -12.72 30.43
N GLY A 55 28.70 -12.13 29.47
CA GLY A 55 28.56 -12.40 28.03
C GLY A 55 27.87 -11.28 27.25
N ASP A 56 27.28 -10.30 27.92
CA ASP A 56 26.72 -9.13 27.25
C ASP A 56 27.82 -8.17 26.74
N ASP A 57 27.49 -7.44 25.67
CA ASP A 57 28.40 -6.51 25.02
C ASP A 57 28.53 -5.20 25.81
N LEU A 58 29.74 -4.93 26.29
CA LEU A 58 30.08 -3.76 27.12
C LEU A 58 29.87 -2.41 26.41
N ARG A 59 29.75 -2.39 25.08
CA ARG A 59 29.48 -1.15 24.31
C ARG A 59 28.13 -0.52 24.64
N TYR A 60 27.17 -1.31 25.11
CA TYR A 60 25.83 -0.84 25.44
C TYR A 60 25.68 -0.45 26.92
N VAL A 61 26.75 -0.49 27.72
CA VAL A 61 26.70 -0.12 29.14
C VAL A 61 26.40 1.37 29.32
N ASP A 62 25.44 1.69 30.19
CA ASP A 62 25.14 3.07 30.58
C ASP A 62 26.08 3.56 31.68
N TRP A 63 27.19 4.16 31.28
CA TRP A 63 28.17 4.74 32.21
C TRP A 63 27.58 5.84 33.11
N LYS A 64 26.49 6.52 32.72
CA LYS A 64 25.83 7.52 33.57
C LYS A 64 25.03 6.88 34.70
N VAL A 65 24.40 5.73 34.46
CA VAL A 65 23.68 4.98 35.49
C VAL A 65 24.67 4.28 36.42
N TYR A 66 25.76 3.74 35.86
CA TYR A 66 26.86 3.20 36.64
C TYR A 66 27.40 4.22 37.64
N ALA A 67 27.71 5.44 37.18
CA ALA A 67 28.23 6.51 38.05
C ALA A 67 27.29 6.93 39.20
N LYS A 68 25.99 6.57 39.15
CA LYS A 68 25.01 6.91 40.19
C LYS A 68 24.61 5.72 41.07
N SER A 69 24.72 4.50 40.57
CA SER A 69 24.14 3.31 41.21
C SER A 69 25.15 2.20 41.50
N ASP A 70 26.39 2.32 41.01
CA ASP A 70 27.46 1.30 41.10
C ASP A 70 27.04 -0.07 40.54
N ARG A 71 26.01 -0.08 39.69
CA ARG A 71 25.47 -1.27 39.02
C ARG A 71 25.58 -1.13 37.52
N TYR A 72 25.94 -2.23 36.86
CA TYR A 72 26.06 -2.29 35.42
C TYR A 72 24.70 -2.50 34.78
N TYR A 73 24.22 -1.48 34.08
CA TYR A 73 23.01 -1.56 33.27
C TYR A 73 23.33 -1.38 31.80
N LEU A 74 22.67 -2.17 30.95
CA LEU A 74 22.73 -2.05 29.51
C LEU A 74 21.59 -1.16 29.02
N LYS A 75 21.92 -0.23 28.12
CA LYS A 75 20.93 0.49 27.31
C LYS A 75 20.39 -0.48 26.27
N GLN A 76 19.16 -0.93 26.47
CA GLN A 76 18.42 -1.62 25.41
C GLN A 76 17.77 -0.56 24.53
N TYR A 77 18.17 -0.57 23.26
CA TYR A 77 17.51 0.20 22.21
C TYR A 77 16.53 -0.76 21.53
N GLU A 78 15.24 -0.43 21.50
CA GLU A 78 14.37 -1.05 20.50
C GLU A 78 14.90 -0.66 19.12
N ALA A 79 15.14 -1.65 18.27
CA ALA A 79 15.50 -1.36 16.89
C ALA A 79 14.28 -0.75 16.22
N GLU A 80 14.34 0.56 15.94
CA GLU A 80 13.41 1.23 15.04
C GLU A 80 13.44 0.52 13.69
N THR A 81 12.49 -0.37 13.44
CA THR A 81 12.21 -0.82 12.07
C THR A 81 11.48 0.32 11.38
N ASN A 82 12.23 1.32 10.90
CA ASN A 82 11.76 2.27 9.91
C ASN A 82 11.29 1.44 8.70
N PHE A 83 9.98 1.22 8.62
CA PHE A 83 9.40 0.32 7.67
C PHE A 83 9.11 1.12 6.38
N THR A 84 9.44 0.56 5.21
CA THR A 84 9.31 1.25 3.92
C THR A 84 8.24 0.56 3.09
N CYS A 85 7.18 1.28 2.74
CA CYS A 85 6.08 0.81 1.92
C CYS A 85 6.21 1.30 0.48
N TYR A 86 6.06 0.40 -0.48
CA TYR A 86 5.83 0.74 -1.88
C TYR A 86 4.41 0.36 -2.27
N LEU A 87 3.67 1.32 -2.79
CA LEU A 87 2.34 1.14 -3.37
C LEU A 87 2.51 0.97 -4.87
N LEU A 88 2.28 -0.23 -5.39
CA LEU A 88 2.27 -0.54 -6.81
C LEU A 88 0.82 -0.52 -7.28
N LEU A 89 0.45 0.53 -8.01
CA LEU A 89 -0.90 0.73 -8.51
C LEU A 89 -0.93 0.47 -10.01
N ASP A 90 -1.76 -0.48 -10.40
CA ASP A 90 -2.00 -0.79 -11.80
C ASP A 90 -2.79 0.33 -12.49
N CYS A 91 -2.24 0.83 -13.59
CA CYS A 91 -2.81 1.84 -14.47
C CYS A 91 -2.97 1.31 -15.90
N SER A 92 -3.17 0.00 -16.08
CA SER A 92 -3.60 -0.61 -17.33
C SER A 92 -5.01 -0.15 -17.73
N GLU A 93 -5.37 -0.37 -19.00
CA GLU A 93 -6.66 0.05 -19.54
C GLU A 93 -7.84 -0.71 -18.91
N SER A 94 -7.64 -1.97 -18.49
CA SER A 94 -8.65 -2.75 -17.76
C SER A 94 -9.10 -2.05 -16.46
N MET A 95 -8.21 -1.33 -15.79
CA MET A 95 -8.50 -0.57 -14.57
C MET A 95 -9.47 0.60 -14.83
N ARG A 96 -9.63 1.05 -16.07
CA ARG A 96 -10.64 2.07 -16.42
C ARG A 96 -12.08 1.54 -16.39
N TYR A 97 -12.26 0.22 -16.38
CA TYR A 97 -13.58 -0.39 -16.40
C TYR A 97 -14.43 0.02 -15.19
N ARG A 98 -15.71 0.23 -15.46
CA ARG A 98 -16.76 0.57 -14.49
C ARG A 98 -18.10 0.08 -15.01
N SER A 99 -18.77 -0.80 -14.27
CA SER A 99 -20.14 -1.20 -14.57
C SER A 99 -21.17 -0.16 -14.13
N ALA A 100 -22.39 -0.29 -14.62
CA ALA A 100 -23.51 0.57 -14.21
C ALA A 100 -23.85 0.42 -12.71
N SER A 101 -23.61 -0.76 -12.14
CA SER A 101 -23.76 -1.04 -10.70
C SER A 101 -22.66 -0.42 -9.84
N ALA A 102 -21.52 -0.03 -10.44
CA ALA A 102 -20.38 0.51 -9.71
C ALA A 102 -20.45 2.05 -9.62
N ALA A 103 -20.20 2.56 -8.40
CA ALA A 103 -20.09 4.00 -8.15
C ALA A 103 -18.80 4.61 -8.73
N LEU A 104 -17.73 3.81 -8.74
CA LEU A 104 -16.36 4.18 -9.11
C LEU A 104 -15.81 3.13 -10.09
N SER A 105 -14.91 3.54 -10.97
CA SER A 105 -14.08 2.62 -11.76
C SER A 105 -13.05 1.89 -10.88
N LYS A 106 -12.51 0.77 -11.38
CA LYS A 106 -11.44 0.04 -10.68
C LYS A 106 -10.23 0.93 -10.38
N TRP A 107 -9.87 1.82 -11.30
CA TRP A 107 -8.81 2.82 -11.15
C TRP A 107 -9.10 3.82 -10.04
N GLU A 108 -10.30 4.42 -10.02
CA GLU A 108 -10.68 5.36 -8.97
C GLU A 108 -10.69 4.70 -7.59
N TYR A 109 -11.22 3.48 -7.51
CA TYR A 109 -11.22 2.71 -6.26
C TYR A 109 -9.79 2.37 -5.82
N GLY A 110 -8.95 1.87 -6.73
CA GLY A 110 -7.55 1.55 -6.46
C GLY A 110 -6.74 2.76 -5.98
N ARG A 111 -6.95 3.94 -6.60
CA ARG A 111 -6.34 5.20 -6.15
C ARG A 111 -6.76 5.60 -4.74
N LEU A 112 -8.04 5.44 -4.38
CA LEU A 112 -8.53 5.74 -3.03
C LEU A 112 -7.89 4.83 -1.98
N VAL A 113 -7.78 3.53 -2.28
CA VAL A 113 -7.12 2.56 -1.41
C VAL A 113 -5.64 2.90 -1.26
N ALA A 114 -4.94 3.17 -2.37
CA ALA A 114 -3.54 3.57 -2.35
C ALA A 114 -3.33 4.87 -1.56
N ALA A 115 -4.20 5.87 -1.74
CA ALA A 115 -4.16 7.14 -1.02
C ALA A 115 -4.35 6.96 0.49
N ALA A 116 -5.35 6.17 0.88
CA ALA A 116 -5.62 5.86 2.28
C ALA A 116 -4.44 5.14 2.93
N LEU A 117 -3.85 4.15 2.26
CA LEU A 117 -2.65 3.45 2.74
C LEU A 117 -1.44 4.39 2.86
N ALA A 118 -1.18 5.22 1.85
CA ALA A 118 -0.09 6.21 1.88
C ALA A 118 -0.26 7.17 3.08
N TYR A 119 -1.48 7.65 3.32
CA TYR A 119 -1.80 8.51 4.45
C TYR A 119 -1.51 7.81 5.78
N VAL A 120 -1.95 6.55 5.96
CA VAL A 120 -1.70 5.78 7.20
C VAL A 120 -0.21 5.61 7.44
N VAL A 121 0.55 5.19 6.43
CA VAL A 121 1.99 4.95 6.53
C VAL A 121 2.72 6.24 6.91
N ILE A 122 2.48 7.35 6.19
CA ILE A 122 3.15 8.62 6.47
C ILE A 122 2.71 9.20 7.82
N LYS A 123 1.45 9.02 8.24
CA LYS A 123 0.96 9.45 9.55
C LYS A 123 1.64 8.70 10.69
N GLN A 124 2.04 7.45 10.48
CA GLN A 124 2.84 6.65 11.41
C GLN A 124 4.34 6.96 11.36
N GLN A 125 4.76 7.98 10.60
CA GLN A 125 6.15 8.40 10.38
C GLN A 125 7.00 7.39 9.58
N ASP A 126 6.37 6.39 8.97
CA ASP A 126 7.02 5.48 8.04
C ASP A 126 7.09 6.08 6.63
N ALA A 127 7.94 5.49 5.79
CA ALA A 127 8.16 5.97 4.42
C ALA A 127 7.22 5.26 3.43
N ALA A 128 6.42 6.03 2.69
CA ALA A 128 5.59 5.52 1.59
C ALA A 128 6.14 6.00 0.24
N GLY A 129 6.22 5.11 -0.75
CA GLY A 129 6.50 5.41 -2.15
C GLY A 129 5.36 4.91 -3.05
N LEU A 130 5.32 5.41 -4.27
CA LEU A 130 4.29 5.07 -5.27
C LEU A 130 4.97 4.60 -6.57
N CYS A 131 4.42 3.56 -7.17
CA CYS A 131 4.75 3.11 -8.52
C CYS A 131 3.45 2.91 -9.27
N THR A 132 3.23 3.65 -10.36
CA THR A 132 2.12 3.38 -11.29
C THR A 132 2.66 2.49 -12.41
N VAL A 133 1.95 1.43 -12.73
CA VAL A 133 2.45 0.37 -13.62
C VAL A 133 1.40 -0.07 -14.61
N ASN A 134 1.82 -0.36 -15.83
CA ASN A 134 1.06 -1.11 -16.83
C ASN A 134 2.02 -2.16 -17.43
N ASN A 135 2.17 -2.25 -18.76
CA ASN A 135 3.26 -3.00 -19.39
C ASN A 135 4.67 -2.42 -19.16
N ARG A 136 4.79 -1.27 -18.51
CA ARG A 136 6.04 -0.63 -18.05
C ARG A 136 5.83 0.09 -16.72
N VAL A 137 6.92 0.55 -16.11
CA VAL A 137 6.84 1.53 -15.01
C VAL A 137 6.50 2.90 -15.58
N VAL A 138 5.36 3.47 -15.21
CA VAL A 138 4.90 4.80 -15.66
C VAL A 138 5.47 5.88 -14.75
N ASP A 139 5.13 5.84 -13.46
CA ASP A 139 5.68 6.73 -12.44
C ASP A 139 6.43 5.93 -11.37
N PHE A 140 7.50 6.51 -10.84
CA PHE A 140 8.25 5.94 -9.73
C PHE A 140 8.65 7.01 -8.72
N LEU A 141 7.90 7.10 -7.63
CA LEU A 141 8.20 7.95 -6.49
C LEU A 141 8.93 7.15 -5.42
N ARG A 142 10.14 7.59 -5.08
CA ARG A 142 10.93 6.99 -4.00
C ARG A 142 10.25 7.25 -2.65
N PRO A 143 10.27 6.28 -1.73
CA PRO A 143 9.62 6.42 -0.44
C PRO A 143 10.20 7.58 0.38
N SER A 144 9.30 8.32 1.01
CA SER A 144 9.65 9.37 1.98
C SER A 144 8.57 9.43 3.05
N SER A 145 8.98 9.72 4.29
CA SER A 145 8.07 9.93 5.43
C SER A 145 7.64 11.38 5.59
N GLN A 146 8.09 12.28 4.70
CA GLN A 146 7.75 13.70 4.78
C GLN A 146 6.27 13.93 4.44
N PRO A 147 5.52 14.75 5.22
CA PRO A 147 4.12 15.06 4.90
C PRO A 147 3.92 15.74 3.53
N THR A 148 4.93 16.48 3.04
CA THR A 148 4.92 17.06 1.69
C THR A 148 4.96 16.00 0.60
N HIS A 149 5.56 14.85 0.86
CA HIS A 149 5.62 13.73 -0.08
C HIS A 149 4.24 13.10 -0.32
N LEU A 150 3.39 13.06 0.70
CA LEU A 150 2.01 12.57 0.54
C LEU A 150 1.24 13.38 -0.52
N LYS A 151 1.42 14.70 -0.55
CA LYS A 151 0.81 15.56 -1.57
C LYS A 151 1.36 15.25 -2.96
N GLN A 152 2.64 14.91 -3.07
CA GLN A 152 3.25 14.50 -4.33
C GLN A 152 2.67 13.16 -4.82
N ILE A 153 2.49 12.20 -3.92
CA ILE A 153 1.83 10.92 -4.21
C ILE A 153 0.41 11.15 -4.76
N TYR A 154 -0.38 12.01 -4.11
CA TYR A 154 -1.73 12.34 -4.59
C TYR A 154 -1.70 13.04 -5.95
N TYR A 155 -0.83 14.04 -6.11
CA TYR A 155 -0.68 14.76 -7.36
C TYR A 155 -0.35 13.81 -8.52
N THR A 156 0.59 12.87 -8.32
CA THR A 156 0.92 11.86 -9.33
C THR A 156 -0.30 11.01 -9.67
N MET A 157 -1.00 10.44 -8.68
CA MET A 157 -2.20 9.63 -8.94
C MET A 157 -3.36 10.39 -9.61
N GLU A 158 -3.49 11.69 -9.36
CA GLU A 158 -4.49 12.55 -10.00
C GLU A 158 -4.16 12.83 -11.47
N HIS A 159 -2.87 12.83 -11.84
CA HIS A 159 -2.39 13.13 -13.20
C HIS A 159 -2.02 11.88 -14.02
N THR A 160 -2.01 10.70 -13.41
CA THR A 160 -1.88 9.42 -14.13
C THR A 160 -3.25 8.99 -14.66
N GLU A 161 -3.31 8.65 -15.95
CA GLU A 161 -4.51 8.07 -16.57
C GLU A 161 -4.29 6.58 -16.88
N PRO A 162 -5.29 5.71 -16.64
CA PRO A 162 -5.19 4.29 -16.96
C PRO A 162 -5.13 4.10 -18.47
N SER A 163 -4.04 3.52 -18.95
CA SER A 163 -3.73 3.37 -20.38
C SER A 163 -2.76 2.22 -20.66
N GLY A 164 -2.87 1.66 -21.86
CA GLY A 164 -2.01 0.58 -22.32
C GLY A 164 -2.41 -0.78 -21.76
N GLU A 165 -1.71 -1.80 -22.23
CA GLU A 165 -1.94 -3.20 -21.86
C GLU A 165 -1.32 -3.52 -20.50
N SER A 166 -1.89 -4.51 -19.82
CA SER A 166 -1.28 -5.10 -18.63
C SER A 166 0.00 -5.88 -18.99
N GLY A 167 0.97 -5.88 -18.09
CA GLY A 167 2.26 -6.56 -18.27
C GLY A 167 3.07 -6.62 -16.98
N LEU A 168 2.36 -6.88 -15.89
CA LEU A 168 2.81 -6.81 -14.51
C LEU A 168 4.01 -7.72 -14.25
N GLY A 169 4.05 -8.92 -14.83
CA GLY A 169 5.16 -9.86 -14.56
C GLY A 169 6.55 -9.31 -14.92
N LYS A 170 6.68 -8.65 -16.08
CA LYS A 170 7.93 -7.99 -16.50
C LYS A 170 8.26 -6.80 -15.60
N VAL A 171 7.25 -5.98 -15.29
CA VAL A 171 7.41 -4.78 -14.46
C VAL A 171 7.78 -5.13 -13.02
N PHE A 172 7.23 -6.22 -12.47
CA PHE A 172 7.60 -6.72 -11.15
C PHE A 172 9.06 -7.14 -11.10
N HIS A 173 9.59 -7.74 -12.17
CA HIS A 173 11.01 -8.06 -12.25
C HIS A 173 11.89 -6.80 -12.20
N GLU A 174 11.56 -5.81 -13.03
CA GLU A 174 12.26 -4.51 -13.06
C GLU A 174 12.22 -3.81 -11.68
N LEU A 175 11.04 -3.76 -11.07
CA LEU A 175 10.84 -3.14 -9.76
C LEU A 175 11.56 -3.89 -8.64
N ALA A 176 11.60 -5.23 -8.68
CA ALA A 176 12.35 -6.04 -7.70
C ALA A 176 13.86 -5.79 -7.78
N GLU A 177 14.39 -5.41 -8.95
CA GLU A 177 15.78 -4.99 -9.09
C GLU A 177 16.01 -3.57 -8.56
N ARG A 178 15.09 -2.65 -8.87
CA ARG A 178 15.16 -1.23 -8.50
C ARG A 178 14.98 -1.00 -7.00
N ILE A 179 14.12 -1.79 -6.35
CA ILE A 179 13.85 -1.72 -4.91
C ILE A 179 14.85 -2.61 -4.18
N THR A 180 15.97 -2.04 -3.75
CA THR A 180 17.09 -2.82 -3.18
C THR A 180 16.96 -3.11 -1.69
N ARG A 181 16.14 -2.33 -0.96
CA ARG A 181 15.94 -2.48 0.48
C ARG A 181 14.66 -3.24 0.79
N ARG A 182 14.70 -4.11 1.80
CA ARG A 182 13.53 -4.81 2.33
C ARG A 182 12.42 -3.81 2.64
N SER A 183 11.26 -4.05 2.04
CA SER A 183 10.10 -3.15 2.01
C SER A 183 8.82 -4.00 1.96
N LEU A 184 7.67 -3.46 2.37
CA LEU A 184 6.35 -4.01 2.05
C LEU A 184 5.99 -3.44 0.69
N ILE A 185 5.52 -4.31 -0.18
CA ILE A 185 5.09 -4.01 -1.52
C ILE A 185 3.61 -4.36 -1.53
N ILE A 186 2.76 -3.34 -1.62
CA ILE A 186 1.32 -3.52 -1.74
C ILE A 186 0.97 -3.31 -3.21
N ILE A 187 0.51 -4.38 -3.85
CA ILE A 187 0.12 -4.40 -5.26
C ILE A 187 -1.39 -4.25 -5.34
N ILE A 188 -1.86 -3.25 -6.07
CA ILE A 188 -3.28 -2.93 -6.27
C ILE A 188 -3.56 -3.04 -7.77
N SER A 189 -4.25 -4.10 -8.18
CA SER A 189 -4.48 -4.45 -9.58
C SER A 189 -5.72 -5.33 -9.69
N ASP A 190 -6.33 -5.45 -10.86
CA ASP A 190 -7.31 -6.49 -11.14
C ASP A 190 -6.67 -7.86 -11.44
N LEU A 191 -5.34 -7.90 -11.58
CA LEU A 191 -4.50 -9.07 -11.88
C LEU A 191 -4.88 -9.74 -13.20
N PHE A 192 -5.36 -8.95 -14.15
CA PHE A 192 -5.74 -9.42 -15.48
C PHE A 192 -4.50 -9.59 -16.37
N ASP A 193 -3.65 -10.57 -16.06
CA ASP A 193 -2.39 -10.88 -16.75
C ASP A 193 -2.08 -12.39 -16.67
N ASP A 194 -1.04 -12.84 -17.38
CA ASP A 194 -0.55 -14.21 -17.32
C ASP A 194 -0.07 -14.57 -15.90
N LEU A 195 -0.74 -15.56 -15.30
CA LEU A 195 -0.49 -15.96 -13.92
C LEU A 195 0.95 -16.45 -13.70
N ASP A 196 1.53 -17.19 -14.65
CA ASP A 196 2.88 -17.72 -14.52
C ASP A 196 3.92 -16.58 -14.48
N SER A 197 3.77 -15.60 -15.38
CA SER A 197 4.58 -14.38 -15.43
C SER A 197 4.46 -13.56 -14.14
N VAL A 198 3.24 -13.33 -13.65
CA VAL A 198 2.99 -12.62 -12.38
C VAL A 198 3.64 -13.35 -11.22
N MET A 199 3.46 -14.67 -11.12
CA MET A 199 4.03 -15.49 -10.06
C MET A 199 5.56 -15.48 -10.05
N LEU A 200 6.21 -15.45 -11.23
CA LEU A 200 7.65 -15.27 -11.34
C LEU A 200 8.12 -13.91 -10.80
N GLY A 201 7.40 -12.84 -11.12
CA GLY A 201 7.66 -11.50 -10.57
C GLY A 201 7.53 -11.45 -9.05
N LEU A 202 6.46 -12.03 -8.50
CA LEU A 202 6.24 -12.12 -7.05
C LEU A 202 7.33 -12.93 -6.33
N LYS A 203 7.76 -14.05 -6.92
CA LYS A 203 8.90 -14.84 -6.42
C LYS A 203 10.17 -14.00 -6.37
N HIS A 204 10.41 -13.13 -7.35
CA HIS A 204 11.59 -12.26 -7.35
C HIS A 204 11.56 -11.26 -6.18
N PHE A 205 10.42 -10.61 -5.92
CA PHE A 205 10.28 -9.75 -4.74
C PHE A 205 10.54 -10.51 -3.43
N ARG A 206 10.02 -11.73 -3.31
CA ARG A 206 10.20 -12.56 -2.11
C ARG A 206 11.65 -13.01 -1.94
N HIS A 207 12.34 -13.35 -3.03
CA HIS A 207 13.77 -13.67 -3.03
C HIS A 207 14.63 -12.48 -2.52
N ARG A 208 14.23 -11.24 -2.85
CA ARG A 208 14.83 -10.01 -2.33
C ARG A 208 14.39 -9.66 -0.89
N LYS A 209 13.64 -10.56 -0.23
CA LYS A 209 13.13 -10.44 1.15
C LYS A 209 12.11 -9.32 1.36
N HIS A 210 11.54 -8.74 0.30
CA HIS A 210 10.41 -7.82 0.44
C HIS A 210 9.20 -8.57 0.96
N ASP A 211 8.36 -7.90 1.74
CA ASP A 211 7.01 -8.35 2.04
C ASP A 211 6.05 -7.95 0.94
N VAL A 212 5.14 -8.83 0.53
CA VAL A 212 4.30 -8.61 -0.64
C VAL A 212 2.86 -8.93 -0.29
N SER A 213 2.00 -7.94 -0.47
CA SER A 213 0.55 -8.05 -0.30
C SER A 213 -0.13 -7.70 -1.62
N LEU A 214 -1.13 -8.49 -2.02
CA LEU A 214 -1.93 -8.26 -3.21
C LEU A 214 -3.34 -7.86 -2.81
N LEU A 215 -3.82 -6.77 -3.41
CA LEU A 215 -5.17 -6.27 -3.30
C LEU A 215 -5.78 -6.34 -4.69
N GLN A 216 -6.62 -7.35 -4.91
CA GLN A 216 -7.32 -7.50 -6.17
C GLN A 216 -8.52 -6.54 -6.22
N VAL A 217 -8.60 -5.73 -7.27
CA VAL A 217 -9.74 -4.84 -7.52
C VAL A 217 -10.63 -5.48 -8.57
N ILE A 218 -11.87 -5.77 -8.19
CA ILE A 218 -12.85 -6.44 -9.06
C ILE A 218 -14.10 -5.55 -9.14
N ASP A 219 -14.62 -5.34 -10.35
CA ASP A 219 -15.90 -4.65 -10.53
C ASP A 219 -17.08 -5.59 -10.19
N PRO A 220 -18.18 -5.11 -9.57
CA PRO A 220 -19.34 -5.94 -9.26
C PRO A 220 -19.88 -6.75 -10.45
N ALA A 221 -19.84 -6.22 -11.67
CA ALA A 221 -20.30 -6.94 -12.86
C ALA A 221 -19.32 -8.04 -13.29
N GLU A 222 -18.03 -7.94 -12.97
CA GLU A 222 -17.05 -9.00 -13.20
C GLU A 222 -17.25 -10.15 -12.20
N GLN A 223 -17.66 -9.83 -10.97
CA GLN A 223 -17.91 -10.81 -9.91
C GLN A 223 -19.27 -11.53 -10.08
N ASP A 224 -20.34 -10.77 -10.23
CA ASP A 224 -21.72 -11.31 -10.22
C ASP A 224 -22.18 -11.74 -11.62
N PHE A 225 -21.46 -11.30 -12.66
CA PHE A 225 -21.71 -11.59 -14.07
C PHE A 225 -23.21 -11.50 -14.46
N PRO A 226 -23.87 -10.33 -14.32
CA PRO A 226 -25.32 -10.19 -14.46
C PRO A 226 -25.82 -10.15 -15.92
N PHE A 227 -25.00 -10.59 -16.88
CA PHE A 227 -25.32 -10.56 -18.31
C PHE A 227 -26.13 -11.80 -18.70
N GLN A 228 -27.46 -11.67 -18.79
CA GLN A 228 -28.37 -12.77 -19.13
C GLN A 228 -28.80 -12.79 -20.61
N GLU A 229 -28.56 -11.71 -21.34
CA GLU A 229 -28.81 -11.61 -22.78
C GLU A 229 -27.51 -11.81 -23.57
N PRO A 230 -27.57 -12.17 -24.87
CA PRO A 230 -26.40 -12.17 -25.73
C PRO A 230 -25.77 -10.77 -25.78
N VAL A 231 -24.58 -10.62 -25.20
CA VAL A 231 -23.87 -9.35 -25.06
C VAL A 231 -22.51 -9.50 -25.73
N LEU A 232 -22.18 -8.59 -26.64
CA LEU A 232 -20.87 -8.54 -27.27
C LEU A 232 -19.87 -7.87 -26.32
N PHE A 233 -18.87 -8.62 -25.86
CA PHE A 233 -17.80 -8.08 -25.03
C PHE A 233 -16.70 -7.49 -25.92
N LYS A 234 -16.47 -6.18 -25.75
CA LYS A 234 -15.36 -5.47 -26.39
C LYS A 234 -14.18 -5.42 -25.43
N GLY A 235 -13.08 -6.04 -25.83
CA GLY A 235 -11.83 -6.00 -25.10
C GLY A 235 -11.30 -4.57 -24.97
N LEU A 236 -10.94 -4.18 -23.74
CA LEU A 236 -10.31 -2.88 -23.49
C LEU A 236 -8.82 -2.86 -23.90
N GLU A 237 -8.15 -4.01 -23.94
CA GLU A 237 -6.71 -4.12 -24.21
C GLU A 237 -6.41 -4.86 -25.53
N ASN A 238 -6.96 -4.37 -26.65
CA ASN A 238 -6.85 -4.98 -27.99
C ASN A 238 -7.28 -6.46 -28.07
N LEU A 239 -8.01 -6.97 -27.06
CA LEU A 239 -8.52 -8.33 -27.06
C LEU A 239 -9.62 -8.49 -28.13
N PRO A 240 -9.67 -9.64 -28.83
CA PRO A 240 -10.69 -9.89 -29.83
C PRO A 240 -12.09 -9.84 -29.22
N GLU A 241 -13.07 -9.38 -30.00
CA GLU A 241 -14.48 -9.36 -29.57
C GLU A 241 -14.94 -10.80 -29.26
N GLN A 242 -15.57 -10.99 -28.10
CA GLN A 242 -16.12 -12.27 -27.67
C GLN A 242 -17.65 -12.15 -27.57
N MET A 243 -18.34 -13.16 -28.10
CA MET A 243 -19.80 -13.25 -28.17
C MET A 243 -20.34 -14.23 -27.14
#